data_AF-A0A5A8AGZ7-F1
#
_entry.id   AF-A0A5A8AGZ7-F1
#
_cell.length_a   1.000
_cell.length_b   1.000
_cell.length_c   1.000
_cell.angle_alpha   90.00
_cell.angle_beta   90.00
_cell.angle_gamma   90.00
#
_symmetry.space_group_name_H-M   'P 1'
#
loop_
_entity.id
_entity.type
_entity.pdbx_description
1 polymer ?
#
loop_
_entity_poly.entity_id
_entity_poly.type
_entity_poly.pdbx_seq_one_letter_code
_entity_poly.pdbx_strand_id
1 'polypeptide(L)'
;MNNQPKPIFFPDLQKLVIRLRDDLNDHLFVLLYAYNGTGKTRMSMAFKDYAKKRKKNPGADTLYFNAFTEDLFSWDNDLANDTERVLKINASSKFFNGFKELALEEKIFAYLERYADFDFKIDYDNWKVIFSKGEQNHIKVSRGEENIFIWCVFLSICELVIEDSKSYEWVKYVYIDDPISSLDDNNAIAVASDLAQLLKKGKDRIKTVISSHHSLFFNVVCNELKQFKHKRYFLYKNVDKGHILRPTDDTPYFHHVAILSELNRVKESGQINTYHFNMLRSILEKTSTFFGFTDFSECIKDIDDEVLYSRALNLLSHGKYSVYEPVEMGEDNKELFTRILQAFQDKYKFELPELLPYEPSNESQE
;
A
#
# COMPACT_ATOMS: atom_id res chain seq x y z
N MET A 1 -6.48 15.84 29.54
CA MET A 1 -7.47 14.87 29.03
C MET A 1 -7.03 14.48 27.64
N ASN A 2 -6.51 13.26 27.47
CA ASN A 2 -5.91 12.82 26.21
C ASN A 2 -7.03 12.46 25.23
N ASN A 3 -7.33 13.36 24.28
CA ASN A 3 -8.43 13.25 23.32
C ASN A 3 -8.07 12.35 22.11
N GLN A 4 -7.16 11.37 22.30
CA GLN A 4 -6.73 10.51 21.20
C GLN A 4 -7.81 9.46 20.87
N PRO A 5 -8.13 9.25 19.58
CA PRO A 5 -9.11 8.25 19.17
C PRO A 5 -8.71 6.84 19.65
N LYS A 6 -9.65 6.13 20.27
CA LYS A 6 -9.41 4.78 20.80
C LYS A 6 -9.19 3.78 19.65
N PRO A 7 -8.16 2.91 19.74
CA PRO A 7 -7.99 1.82 18.79
C PRO A 7 -9.14 0.80 18.92
N ILE A 8 -9.55 0.22 17.78
CA ILE A 8 -10.62 -0.76 17.71
C ILE A 8 -10.03 -2.10 17.25
N PHE A 9 -10.26 -3.15 18.03
CA PHE A 9 -9.77 -4.49 17.74
C PHE A 9 -10.81 -5.31 16.96
N PHE A 10 -10.34 -6.01 15.93
CA PHE A 10 -11.12 -6.88 15.06
C PHE A 10 -10.51 -8.28 15.07
N PRO A 11 -11.17 -9.28 15.69
CA PRO A 11 -10.61 -10.63 15.82
C PRO A 11 -10.62 -11.41 14.50
N ASP A 12 -11.45 -11.00 13.54
CA ASP A 12 -11.54 -11.62 12.23
C ASP A 12 -11.64 -10.58 11.11
N LEU A 13 -11.15 -10.97 9.94
CA LEU A 13 -11.09 -10.11 8.76
C LEU A 13 -12.49 -9.69 8.25
N GLN A 14 -13.53 -10.51 8.48
CA GLN A 14 -14.86 -10.20 7.99
C GLN A 14 -15.46 -9.01 8.75
N LYS A 15 -15.30 -8.96 10.08
CA LYS A 15 -15.72 -7.82 10.90
C LYS A 15 -15.00 -6.53 10.50
N LEU A 16 -13.70 -6.60 10.21
CA LEU A 16 -12.96 -5.45 9.70
C LEU A 16 -13.54 -4.97 8.36
N VAL A 17 -13.79 -5.88 7.41
CA VAL A 17 -14.39 -5.55 6.12
C VAL A 17 -15.79 -4.93 6.28
N ILE A 18 -16.61 -5.45 7.19
CA ILE A 18 -17.93 -4.89 7.51
C ILE A 18 -17.76 -3.45 8.00
N ARG A 19 -16.84 -3.22 8.94
CA ARG A 19 -16.56 -1.87 9.45
C ARG A 19 -16.17 -0.90 8.33
N LEU A 20 -15.27 -1.30 7.43
CA LEU A 20 -14.84 -0.47 6.30
C LEU A 20 -16.01 -0.16 5.34
N ARG A 21 -16.87 -1.13 5.07
CA ARG A 21 -18.09 -0.92 4.25
C ARG A 21 -19.09 -0.01 4.94
N ASP A 22 -19.26 -0.15 6.25
CA ASP A 22 -20.15 0.70 7.03
C ASP A 22 -19.67 2.15 7.06
N ASP A 23 -18.37 2.39 7.16
CA ASP A 23 -17.81 3.75 7.07
C ASP A 23 -18.12 4.41 5.73
N LEU A 24 -18.16 3.64 4.65
CA LEU A 24 -18.56 4.12 3.33
C LEU A 24 -20.07 4.37 3.21
N ASN A 25 -20.90 4.13 4.23
CA ASN A 25 -22.30 4.60 4.17
C ASN A 25 -22.35 6.12 4.26
N ASP A 26 -21.55 6.71 5.16
CA ASP A 26 -21.56 8.16 5.46
C ASP A 26 -20.33 8.92 4.92
N HIS A 27 -19.32 8.19 4.44
CA HIS A 27 -18.08 8.75 3.89
C HIS A 27 -17.89 8.31 2.45
N LEU A 28 -17.20 9.14 1.66
CA LEU A 28 -16.85 8.84 0.28
C LEU A 28 -15.58 7.99 0.20
N PHE A 29 -14.67 8.22 1.15
CA PHE A 29 -13.35 7.61 1.14
C PHE A 29 -12.99 7.00 2.49
N VAL A 30 -12.34 5.84 2.46
CA VAL A 30 -11.65 5.25 3.62
C VAL A 30 -10.18 5.09 3.27
N LEU A 31 -9.32 5.82 3.97
CA LEU A 31 -7.88 5.87 3.74
C LEU A 31 -7.18 5.08 4.86
N LEU A 32 -6.49 4.01 4.48
CA LEU A 32 -5.82 3.09 5.38
C LEU A 32 -4.31 3.16 5.18
N TYR A 33 -3.60 3.67 6.18
CA TYR A 33 -2.17 3.48 6.23
C TYR A 33 -1.85 2.14 6.89
N ALA A 34 -1.20 1.23 6.17
CA ALA A 34 -0.83 -0.07 6.73
C ALA A 34 0.49 -0.58 6.17
N TYR A 35 1.37 -1.03 7.07
CA TYR A 35 2.66 -1.60 6.71
C TYR A 35 2.55 -2.89 5.89
N ASN A 36 3.67 -3.30 5.30
CA ASN A 36 3.79 -4.60 4.65
C ASN A 36 3.55 -5.74 5.65
N GLY A 37 3.00 -6.86 5.17
CA GLY A 37 2.65 -7.99 6.04
C GLY A 37 1.35 -7.86 6.85
N THR A 38 0.68 -6.70 6.84
CA THR A 38 -0.62 -6.50 7.53
C THR A 38 -1.80 -7.24 6.86
N GLY A 39 -1.61 -7.74 5.64
CA GLY A 39 -2.62 -8.49 4.89
C GLY A 39 -3.57 -7.62 4.07
N LYS A 40 -3.14 -6.44 3.64
CA LYS A 40 -3.94 -5.49 2.82
C LYS A 40 -4.56 -6.15 1.58
N THR A 41 -3.80 -6.96 0.85
CA THR A 41 -4.31 -7.67 -0.33
C THR A 41 -5.40 -8.67 0.01
N ARG A 42 -5.26 -9.42 1.13
CA ARG A 42 -6.32 -10.32 1.62
C ARG A 42 -7.57 -9.54 2.02
N MET A 43 -7.39 -8.37 2.62
CA MET A 43 -8.47 -7.46 2.99
C MET A 43 -9.19 -6.90 1.76
N SER A 44 -8.46 -6.46 0.73
CA SER A 44 -9.01 -6.03 -0.57
C SER A 44 -9.89 -7.13 -1.20
N MET A 45 -9.38 -8.36 -1.23
CA MET A 45 -10.14 -9.51 -1.76
C MET A 45 -11.36 -9.86 -0.92
N ALA A 46 -11.23 -9.85 0.42
CA ALA A 46 -12.34 -10.07 1.33
C ALA A 46 -13.42 -8.98 1.19
N PHE A 47 -13.01 -7.72 1.00
CA PHE A 47 -13.90 -6.61 0.73
C PHE A 47 -14.67 -6.84 -0.56
N LYS A 48 -14.01 -7.18 -1.66
CA LYS A 48 -14.66 -7.46 -2.95
C LYS A 48 -15.56 -8.70 -2.91
N ASP A 49 -15.19 -9.75 -2.19
CA ASP A 49 -16.00 -10.97 -2.08
C ASP A 49 -17.18 -10.85 -1.11
N TYR A 50 -17.23 -9.78 -0.31
CA TYR A 50 -18.34 -9.54 0.63
C TYR A 50 -19.70 -9.57 -0.07
N ALA A 51 -19.85 -8.88 -1.20
CA ALA A 51 -21.11 -8.82 -1.95
C ALA A 51 -21.51 -10.17 -2.58
N LYS A 52 -20.53 -11.01 -2.92
CA LYS A 52 -20.79 -12.35 -3.50
C LYS A 52 -21.38 -13.31 -2.47
N LYS A 53 -21.05 -13.11 -1.20
CA LYS A 53 -21.47 -13.96 -0.07
C LYS A 53 -22.73 -13.47 0.63
N ARG A 54 -23.34 -12.36 0.18
CA ARG A 54 -24.59 -11.84 0.75
C ARG A 54 -25.74 -12.81 0.50
N LYS A 55 -26.57 -13.04 1.53
CA LYS A 55 -27.79 -13.85 1.41
C LYS A 55 -28.84 -13.24 0.47
N LYS A 56 -28.89 -11.91 0.37
CA LYS A 56 -29.78 -11.17 -0.53
C LYS A 56 -28.96 -10.48 -1.63
N ASN A 57 -29.39 -10.65 -2.89
CA ASN A 57 -28.77 -10.09 -4.08
C ASN A 57 -27.24 -10.31 -4.14
N PRO A 58 -26.79 -11.58 -4.14
CA PRO A 58 -25.37 -11.88 -4.32
C PRO A 58 -24.88 -11.37 -5.67
N GLY A 59 -23.68 -10.78 -5.69
CA GLY A 59 -23.13 -10.23 -6.94
C GLY A 59 -21.73 -9.65 -6.75
N ALA A 60 -21.21 -9.04 -7.82
CA ALA A 60 -20.02 -8.21 -7.75
C ALA A 60 -20.44 -6.76 -7.58
N ASP A 61 -19.80 -6.03 -6.68
CA ASP A 61 -20.05 -4.59 -6.45
C ASP A 61 -18.76 -3.76 -6.31
N THR A 62 -17.59 -4.39 -6.41
CA THR A 62 -16.30 -3.79 -6.13
C THR A 62 -15.32 -4.03 -7.28
N LEU A 63 -14.80 -2.94 -7.86
CA LEU A 63 -13.61 -2.93 -8.70
C LEU A 63 -12.37 -2.77 -7.81
N TYR A 64 -11.25 -3.42 -8.14
CA TYR A 64 -10.07 -3.37 -7.27
C TYR A 64 -8.76 -3.29 -8.06
N PHE A 65 -7.74 -2.71 -7.42
CA PHE A 65 -6.35 -2.74 -7.84
C PHE A 65 -5.51 -3.34 -6.71
N ASN A 66 -4.79 -4.42 -7.01
CA ASN A 66 -3.86 -5.12 -6.13
C ASN A 66 -3.03 -6.13 -6.97
N ALA A 67 -2.20 -6.95 -6.33
CA ALA A 67 -1.41 -7.99 -7.01
C ALA A 67 -2.22 -8.91 -7.96
N PHE A 68 -3.47 -9.27 -7.62
CA PHE A 68 -4.31 -10.08 -8.52
C PHE A 68 -4.74 -9.34 -9.78
N THR A 69 -4.68 -8.01 -9.78
CA THR A 69 -4.94 -7.17 -10.96
C THR A 69 -3.71 -7.14 -11.85
N GLU A 70 -2.51 -7.06 -11.25
CA GLU A 70 -1.24 -7.21 -11.97
C GLU A 70 -1.14 -8.59 -12.64
N ASP A 71 -1.56 -9.66 -11.94
CA ASP A 71 -1.57 -11.03 -12.47
C ASP A 71 -2.54 -11.24 -13.66
N LEU A 72 -3.37 -10.26 -14.00
CA LEU A 72 -4.14 -10.27 -15.25
C LEU A 72 -3.28 -10.03 -16.48
N PHE A 73 -2.02 -9.63 -16.29
CA PHE A 73 -1.05 -9.37 -17.33
C PHE A 73 0.12 -10.34 -17.19
N SER A 74 0.60 -10.90 -18.31
CA SER A 74 1.75 -11.81 -18.29
C SER A 74 2.61 -11.64 -19.53
N TRP A 75 3.93 -11.66 -19.36
CA TRP A 75 4.87 -11.51 -20.47
C TRP A 75 4.96 -12.78 -21.31
N ASP A 76 4.93 -12.59 -22.62
CA ASP A 76 5.49 -13.51 -23.59
C ASP A 76 6.76 -12.88 -24.15
N ASN A 77 7.90 -13.44 -23.77
CA ASN A 77 9.21 -12.90 -24.13
C ASN A 77 9.76 -13.49 -25.44
N ASP A 78 9.02 -14.38 -26.12
CA ASP A 78 9.49 -15.04 -27.36
C ASP A 78 10.91 -15.61 -27.20
N LEU A 79 11.15 -16.40 -26.14
CA LEU A 79 12.50 -16.89 -25.79
C LEU A 79 13.18 -17.71 -26.90
N ALA A 80 12.40 -18.22 -27.86
CA ALA A 80 12.91 -19.01 -28.98
C ALA A 80 13.57 -18.15 -30.06
N ASN A 81 13.00 -16.99 -30.40
CA ASN A 81 13.49 -16.13 -31.49
C ASN A 81 14.04 -14.79 -30.98
N ASP A 82 13.71 -14.41 -29.75
CA ASP A 82 14.13 -13.18 -29.07
C ASP A 82 13.68 -11.88 -29.77
N THR A 83 12.57 -11.96 -30.52
CA THR A 83 12.11 -10.91 -31.44
C THR A 83 10.79 -10.24 -31.05
N GLU A 84 9.76 -11.00 -30.68
CA GLU A 84 8.40 -10.46 -30.49
C GLU A 84 7.97 -10.50 -29.01
N ARG A 85 8.53 -9.59 -28.20
CA ARG A 85 8.14 -9.48 -26.79
C ARG A 85 6.81 -8.73 -26.67
N VAL A 86 5.84 -9.32 -25.98
CA VAL A 86 4.50 -8.75 -25.79
C VAL A 86 3.97 -9.04 -24.39
N LEU A 87 3.11 -8.14 -23.88
CA LEU A 87 2.38 -8.36 -22.63
C LEU A 87 0.98 -8.88 -22.94
N LYS A 88 0.67 -10.11 -22.55
CA LYS A 88 -0.64 -10.74 -22.72
C LYS A 88 -1.63 -10.26 -21.68
N ILE A 89 -2.86 -10.04 -22.10
CA ILE A 89 -4.00 -9.66 -21.25
C ILE A 89 -4.89 -10.87 -21.03
N ASN A 90 -5.30 -11.13 -19.80
CA ASN A 90 -6.31 -12.14 -19.48
C ASN A 90 -7.73 -11.65 -19.80
N ALA A 91 -8.11 -11.78 -21.07
CA ALA A 91 -9.41 -11.38 -21.61
C ALA A 91 -10.65 -12.01 -20.93
N SER A 92 -10.47 -13.14 -20.22
CA SER A 92 -11.58 -13.80 -19.52
C SER A 92 -12.05 -13.05 -18.26
N SER A 93 -11.26 -12.08 -17.79
CA SER A 93 -11.61 -11.28 -16.63
C SER A 93 -12.65 -10.21 -16.98
N LYS A 94 -13.68 -10.09 -16.11
CA LYS A 94 -14.71 -9.03 -16.22
C LYS A 94 -14.15 -7.61 -16.21
N PHE A 95 -12.90 -7.46 -15.74
CA PHE A 95 -12.15 -6.21 -15.77
C PHE A 95 -12.06 -5.64 -17.20
N PHE A 96 -11.98 -6.50 -18.21
CA PHE A 96 -11.79 -6.14 -19.61
C PHE A 96 -13.09 -6.06 -20.43
N ASN A 97 -14.27 -6.17 -19.80
CA ASN A 97 -15.55 -6.21 -20.52
C ASN A 97 -15.81 -4.96 -21.38
N GLY A 98 -15.31 -3.78 -20.98
CA GLY A 98 -15.46 -2.54 -21.74
C GLY A 98 -14.34 -2.26 -22.75
N PHE A 99 -13.31 -3.11 -22.86
CA PHE A 99 -12.09 -2.77 -23.62
C PHE A 99 -12.32 -2.67 -25.13
N LYS A 100 -13.20 -3.52 -25.69
CA LYS A 100 -13.45 -3.54 -27.14
C LYS A 100 -14.37 -2.43 -27.64
N GLU A 101 -15.16 -1.83 -26.75
CA GLU A 101 -16.25 -0.93 -27.12
C GLU A 101 -15.88 0.55 -26.94
N LEU A 102 -14.71 0.85 -26.38
CA LEU A 102 -14.34 2.19 -25.91
C LEU A 102 -12.92 2.55 -26.38
N ALA A 103 -12.67 3.85 -26.62
CA ALA A 103 -11.36 4.38 -26.96
C ALA A 103 -10.43 4.38 -25.71
N LEU A 104 -10.13 3.17 -25.22
CA LEU A 104 -9.38 2.99 -23.98
C LEU A 104 -7.92 3.38 -24.15
N GLU A 105 -7.33 3.17 -25.34
CA GLU A 105 -5.93 3.54 -25.61
C GLU A 105 -5.68 5.04 -25.40
N GLU A 106 -6.59 5.90 -25.86
CA GLU A 106 -6.47 7.36 -25.67
C GLU A 106 -6.47 7.74 -24.19
N LYS A 107 -7.35 7.13 -23.39
CA LYS A 107 -7.41 7.35 -21.93
C LYS A 107 -6.15 6.83 -21.24
N ILE A 108 -5.70 5.62 -21.57
CA ILE A 108 -4.48 5.04 -21.01
C ILE A 108 -3.27 5.93 -21.35
N PHE A 109 -3.17 6.37 -22.60
CA PHE A 109 -2.07 7.21 -23.08
C PHE A 109 -2.01 8.55 -22.33
N ALA A 110 -3.15 9.21 -22.13
CA ALA A 110 -3.24 10.49 -21.41
C ALA A 110 -2.75 10.44 -19.95
N TYR A 111 -2.77 9.25 -19.33
CA TYR A 111 -2.13 8.99 -18.04
C TYR A 111 -0.65 8.61 -18.21
N LEU A 112 -0.37 7.65 -19.09
CA LEU A 112 0.95 7.03 -19.24
C LEU A 112 2.04 8.03 -19.64
N GLU A 113 1.73 8.97 -20.55
CA GLU A 113 2.68 9.96 -21.06
C GLU A 113 3.28 10.86 -19.96
N ARG A 114 2.65 10.91 -18.77
CA ARG A 114 3.11 11.68 -17.62
C ARG A 114 4.14 10.95 -16.77
N TYR A 115 4.20 9.63 -16.88
CA TYR A 115 4.96 8.77 -15.96
C TYR A 115 6.09 8.02 -16.66
N ALA A 116 5.93 7.75 -17.95
CA ALA A 116 6.89 6.96 -18.70
C ALA A 116 7.04 7.43 -20.15
N ASP A 117 8.23 7.17 -20.69
CA ASP A 117 8.64 7.54 -22.04
C ASP A 117 8.71 6.30 -22.93
N PHE A 118 7.53 5.75 -23.22
CA PHE A 118 7.30 4.69 -24.21
C PHE A 118 5.85 4.72 -24.71
N ASP A 119 5.65 4.20 -25.91
CA ASP A 119 4.34 4.06 -26.54
C ASP A 119 3.84 2.61 -26.41
N PHE A 120 2.53 2.42 -26.64
CA PHE A 120 1.94 1.09 -26.69
C PHE A 120 0.82 1.00 -27.72
N LYS A 121 0.50 -0.23 -28.11
CA LYS A 121 -0.68 -0.58 -28.90
C LYS A 121 -1.30 -1.85 -28.36
N ILE A 122 -2.63 -1.89 -28.30
CA ILE A 122 -3.40 -3.06 -27.88
C ILE A 122 -3.94 -3.78 -29.13
N ASP A 123 -3.51 -5.01 -29.31
CA ASP A 123 -4.14 -5.96 -30.22
C ASP A 123 -5.35 -6.60 -29.51
N TYR A 124 -6.55 -6.13 -29.81
CA TYR A 124 -7.81 -6.60 -29.21
C TYR A 124 -8.28 -7.96 -29.72
N ASP A 125 -7.72 -8.44 -30.83
CA ASP A 125 -8.07 -9.76 -31.38
C ASP A 125 -7.27 -10.85 -30.65
N ASN A 126 -5.99 -10.58 -30.39
CA ASN A 126 -5.09 -11.51 -29.71
C ASN A 126 -4.88 -11.20 -28.22
N TRP A 127 -5.43 -10.08 -27.73
CA TRP A 127 -5.28 -9.59 -26.36
C TRP A 127 -3.80 -9.45 -25.94
N LYS A 128 -3.04 -8.74 -26.77
CA LYS A 128 -1.62 -8.46 -26.58
C LYS A 128 -1.39 -6.95 -26.53
N VAL A 129 -0.50 -6.51 -25.66
CA VAL A 129 0.06 -5.15 -25.66
C VAL A 129 1.46 -5.22 -26.26
N ILE A 130 1.67 -4.40 -27.28
CA ILE A 130 2.96 -4.21 -27.94
C ILE A 130 3.49 -2.86 -27.48
N PHE A 131 4.67 -2.84 -26.87
CA PHE A 131 5.34 -1.60 -26.48
C PHE A 131 6.34 -1.18 -27.55
N SER A 132 6.52 0.14 -27.67
CA SER A 132 7.47 0.73 -28.62
C SER A 132 8.15 1.97 -28.03
N LYS A 133 9.33 2.31 -28.55
CA LYS A 133 10.05 3.54 -28.21
C LYS A 133 10.77 4.05 -29.45
N GLY A 134 10.32 5.20 -29.96
CA GLY A 134 10.76 5.70 -31.27
C GLY A 134 10.44 4.68 -32.38
N GLU A 135 11.44 4.29 -33.16
CA GLU A 135 11.28 3.32 -34.25
C GLU A 135 11.32 1.84 -33.79
N GLN A 136 11.64 1.57 -32.52
CA GLN A 136 11.76 0.21 -31.99
C GLN A 136 10.41 -0.29 -31.48
N ASN A 137 9.91 -1.38 -32.07
CA ASN A 137 8.72 -2.11 -31.61
C ASN A 137 9.11 -3.36 -30.81
N HIS A 138 8.15 -3.94 -30.08
CA HIS A 138 8.34 -5.17 -29.30
C HIS A 138 9.41 -5.05 -28.21
N ILE A 139 9.51 -3.88 -27.58
CA ILE A 139 10.46 -3.65 -26.50
C ILE A 139 9.99 -4.30 -25.20
N LYS A 140 10.93 -4.77 -24.38
CA LYS A 140 10.65 -5.16 -22.99
C LYS A 140 10.78 -3.93 -22.10
N VAL A 141 9.66 -3.49 -21.52
CA VAL A 141 9.69 -2.44 -20.49
C VAL A 141 10.10 -3.03 -19.13
N SER A 142 10.64 -2.18 -18.24
CA SER A 142 11.02 -2.55 -16.88
C SER A 142 9.79 -2.97 -16.05
N ARG A 143 10.01 -3.61 -14.89
CA ARG A 143 8.91 -3.99 -14.00
C ARG A 143 8.16 -2.76 -13.44
N GLY A 144 8.88 -1.67 -13.19
CA GLY A 144 8.26 -0.40 -12.76
C GLY A 144 7.34 0.16 -13.85
N GLU A 145 7.84 0.24 -15.09
CA GLU A 145 7.06 0.69 -16.26
C GLU A 145 5.86 -0.19 -16.56
N GLU A 146 6.00 -1.52 -16.45
CA GLU A 146 4.89 -2.47 -16.54
C GLU A 146 3.81 -2.17 -15.49
N ASN A 147 4.21 -1.96 -14.22
CA ASN A 147 3.29 -1.63 -13.15
C ASN A 147 2.59 -0.28 -13.38
N ILE A 148 3.31 0.73 -13.87
CA ILE A 148 2.72 2.03 -14.26
C ILE A 148 1.69 1.84 -15.38
N PHE A 149 2.00 1.04 -16.39
CA PHE A 149 1.07 0.77 -17.48
C PHE A 149 -0.22 0.11 -16.96
N ILE A 150 -0.10 -0.95 -16.14
CA ILE A 150 -1.25 -1.64 -15.54
C ILE A 150 -2.06 -0.68 -14.65
N TRP A 151 -1.39 0.23 -13.94
CA TRP A 151 -2.04 1.29 -13.18
C TRP A 151 -2.82 2.27 -14.05
N CYS A 152 -2.24 2.74 -15.17
CA CYS A 152 -2.93 3.62 -16.13
C CYS A 152 -4.15 2.95 -16.75
N VAL A 153 -4.05 1.65 -17.04
CA VAL A 153 -5.18 0.81 -17.45
C VAL A 153 -6.29 0.81 -16.40
N PHE A 154 -5.95 0.62 -15.13
CA PHE A 154 -6.93 0.65 -14.04
C PHE A 154 -7.59 2.03 -13.86
N LEU A 155 -6.82 3.11 -13.92
CA LEU A 155 -7.35 4.48 -13.88
C LEU A 155 -8.35 4.73 -15.02
N SER A 156 -8.01 4.28 -16.22
CA SER A 156 -8.89 4.41 -17.40
C SER A 156 -10.21 3.67 -17.21
N ILE A 157 -10.20 2.47 -16.60
CA ILE A 157 -11.43 1.74 -16.26
C ILE A 157 -12.23 2.47 -15.18
N CYS A 158 -11.56 3.04 -14.17
CA CYS A 158 -12.24 3.85 -13.16
C CYS A 158 -12.92 5.07 -13.78
N GLU A 159 -12.30 5.70 -14.79
CA GLU A 159 -12.92 6.77 -15.57
C GLU A 159 -14.19 6.29 -16.27
N LEU A 160 -14.17 5.11 -16.91
CA LEU A 160 -15.37 4.52 -17.52
C LEU A 160 -16.48 4.21 -16.52
N VAL A 161 -16.13 3.82 -15.28
CA VAL A 161 -17.11 3.64 -14.19
C VAL A 161 -17.76 4.96 -13.82
N ILE A 162 -16.96 6.05 -13.74
CA ILE A 162 -17.43 7.39 -13.40
C ILE A 162 -18.32 7.96 -14.51
N GLU A 163 -18.03 7.63 -15.78
CA GLU A 163 -18.81 7.99 -16.96
C GLU A 163 -20.07 7.13 -17.17
N ASP A 164 -20.45 6.30 -16.18
CA ASP A 164 -21.64 5.43 -16.24
C ASP A 164 -21.67 4.46 -17.44
N SER A 165 -20.50 3.95 -17.85
CA SER A 165 -20.42 2.93 -18.89
C SER A 165 -21.18 1.66 -18.49
N LYS A 166 -22.03 1.15 -19.41
CA LYS A 166 -22.88 -0.04 -19.22
C LYS A 166 -22.09 -1.27 -18.75
N SER A 167 -20.87 -1.43 -19.24
CA SER A 167 -19.98 -2.55 -18.91
C SER A 167 -19.57 -2.58 -17.43
N TYR A 168 -19.72 -1.45 -16.73
CA TYR A 168 -19.29 -1.26 -15.34
C TYR A 168 -20.37 -0.72 -14.40
N GLU A 169 -21.67 -0.77 -14.79
CA GLU A 169 -22.80 -0.36 -13.93
C GLU A 169 -22.84 -1.06 -12.56
N TRP A 170 -22.35 -2.29 -12.50
CA TRP A 170 -22.29 -3.09 -11.29
C TRP A 170 -21.34 -2.54 -10.23
N VAL A 171 -20.37 -1.71 -10.61
CA VAL A 171 -19.33 -1.18 -9.71
C VAL A 171 -19.92 -0.10 -8.81
N LYS A 172 -19.92 -0.35 -7.50
CA LYS A 172 -20.33 0.62 -6.46
C LYS A 172 -19.15 1.11 -5.63
N TYR A 173 -18.17 0.24 -5.45
CA TYR A 173 -16.97 0.49 -4.67
C TYR A 173 -15.72 0.31 -5.52
N VAL A 174 -14.70 1.09 -5.20
CA VAL A 174 -13.34 0.88 -5.70
C VAL A 174 -12.43 0.58 -4.50
N TYR A 175 -11.59 -0.44 -4.62
CA TYR A 175 -10.60 -0.78 -3.59
C TYR A 175 -9.19 -0.75 -4.20
N ILE A 176 -8.33 0.12 -3.71
CA ILE A 176 -6.95 0.27 -4.20
C ILE A 176 -5.99 -0.15 -3.09
N ASP A 177 -5.15 -1.15 -3.37
CA ASP A 177 -4.10 -1.63 -2.46
C ASP A 177 -2.72 -1.40 -3.07
N ASP A 178 -1.90 -0.58 -2.40
CA ASP A 178 -0.49 -0.31 -2.75
C ASP A 178 -0.26 -0.05 -4.26
N PRO A 179 -0.81 1.03 -4.83
CA PRO A 179 -0.75 1.24 -6.29
C PRO A 179 0.66 1.53 -6.83
N ILE A 180 1.66 1.72 -5.97
CA ILE A 180 2.98 2.25 -6.31
C ILE A 180 4.14 1.54 -5.60
N SER A 181 3.99 0.26 -5.23
CA SER A 181 4.97 -0.48 -4.39
C SER A 181 6.42 -0.56 -4.93
N SER A 182 6.71 0.02 -6.09
CA SER A 182 8.02 -0.04 -6.75
C SER A 182 8.37 1.22 -7.56
N LEU A 183 7.70 2.35 -7.29
CA LEU A 183 7.96 3.62 -8.01
C LEU A 183 8.86 4.55 -7.21
N ASP A 184 9.54 5.46 -7.91
CA ASP A 184 10.25 6.59 -7.28
C ASP A 184 9.28 7.64 -6.71
N ASP A 185 9.80 8.53 -5.86
CA ASP A 185 9.02 9.55 -5.16
C ASP A 185 8.30 10.53 -6.09
N ASN A 186 8.87 10.85 -7.26
CA ASN A 186 8.25 11.78 -8.21
C ASN A 186 7.00 11.15 -8.83
N ASN A 187 7.14 9.88 -9.26
CA ASN A 187 6.02 9.09 -9.76
C ASN A 187 4.95 8.86 -8.68
N ALA A 188 5.36 8.67 -7.42
CA ALA A 188 4.43 8.51 -6.30
C ALA A 188 3.52 9.74 -6.10
N ILE A 189 4.07 10.96 -6.20
CA ILE A 189 3.30 12.21 -6.09
C ILE A 189 2.34 12.36 -7.29
N ALA A 190 2.83 12.15 -8.51
CA ALA A 190 2.04 12.31 -9.72
C ALA A 190 0.86 11.33 -9.74
N VAL A 191 1.11 10.06 -9.45
CA VAL A 191 0.09 9.01 -9.36
C VAL A 191 -0.93 9.33 -8.26
N ALA A 192 -0.49 9.79 -7.08
CA ALA A 192 -1.39 10.20 -6.01
C ALA A 192 -2.30 11.37 -6.42
N SER A 193 -1.73 12.37 -7.10
CA SER A 193 -2.45 13.55 -7.58
C SER A 193 -3.51 13.17 -8.62
N ASP A 194 -3.15 12.39 -9.64
CA ASP A 194 -4.06 11.97 -10.69
C ASP A 194 -5.18 11.08 -10.16
N LEU A 195 -4.86 10.16 -9.23
CA LEU A 195 -5.87 9.37 -8.53
C LEU A 195 -6.85 10.28 -7.78
N ALA A 196 -6.35 11.25 -7.01
CA ALA A 196 -7.21 12.13 -6.24
C ALA A 196 -8.11 12.97 -7.16
N GLN A 197 -7.60 13.46 -8.29
CA GLN A 197 -8.40 14.16 -9.30
C GLN A 197 -9.50 13.27 -9.88
N LEU A 198 -9.20 12.02 -10.21
CA LEU A 198 -10.18 11.07 -10.70
C LEU A 198 -11.27 10.80 -9.66
N LEU A 199 -10.89 10.56 -8.40
CA LEU A 199 -11.83 10.33 -7.31
C LEU A 199 -12.69 11.56 -6.98
N LYS A 200 -12.15 12.77 -7.14
CA LYS A 200 -12.92 14.02 -7.04
C LYS A 200 -14.03 14.11 -8.08
N LYS A 201 -13.73 13.73 -9.33
CA LYS A 201 -14.73 13.65 -10.42
C LYS A 201 -15.77 12.57 -10.13
N GLY A 202 -15.33 11.43 -9.59
CA GLY A 202 -16.17 10.27 -9.27
C GLY A 202 -16.93 10.33 -7.95
N LYS A 203 -16.85 11.42 -7.18
CA LYS A 203 -17.33 11.52 -5.79
C LYS A 203 -18.81 11.13 -5.60
N ASP A 204 -19.64 11.37 -6.61
CA ASP A 204 -21.09 11.13 -6.55
C ASP A 204 -21.46 9.74 -7.11
N ARG A 205 -20.49 9.03 -7.70
CA ARG A 205 -20.70 7.78 -8.42
C ARG A 205 -20.04 6.56 -7.76
N ILE A 206 -18.85 6.73 -7.20
CA ILE A 206 -18.07 5.66 -6.57
C ILE A 206 -17.61 6.03 -5.17
N LYS A 207 -17.54 5.03 -4.30
CA LYS A 207 -16.96 5.15 -2.97
C LYS A 207 -15.69 4.30 -2.91
N THR A 208 -14.63 4.82 -2.28
CA THR A 208 -13.29 4.24 -2.45
C THR A 208 -12.60 3.91 -1.14
N VAL A 209 -12.00 2.72 -1.06
CA VAL A 209 -11.02 2.38 -0.04
C VAL A 209 -9.63 2.43 -0.65
N ILE A 210 -8.70 3.11 0.00
CA ILE A 210 -7.29 3.17 -0.42
C ILE A 210 -6.45 2.66 0.73
N SER A 211 -5.68 1.59 0.52
CA SER A 211 -4.69 1.12 1.47
C SER A 211 -3.29 1.27 0.91
N SER A 212 -2.39 1.90 1.68
CA SER A 212 -1.00 2.08 1.25
C SER A 212 -0.02 1.96 2.41
N HIS A 213 1.16 1.40 2.15
CA HIS A 213 2.34 1.52 3.02
C HIS A 213 3.24 2.71 2.64
N HIS A 214 3.00 3.34 1.49
CA HIS A 214 3.87 4.40 0.98
C HIS A 214 3.48 5.76 1.55
N SER A 215 4.27 6.26 2.51
CA SER A 215 3.95 7.48 3.27
C SER A 215 3.72 8.73 2.42
N LEU A 216 4.58 9.02 1.43
CA LEU A 216 4.43 10.20 0.57
C LEU A 216 3.11 10.19 -0.21
N PHE A 217 2.85 9.12 -0.97
CA PHE A 217 1.58 8.89 -1.66
C PHE A 217 0.37 9.02 -0.72
N PHE A 218 0.41 8.36 0.44
CA PHE A 218 -0.70 8.41 1.38
C PHE A 218 -0.99 9.84 1.87
N ASN A 219 0.07 10.62 2.13
CA ASN A 219 -0.06 12.02 2.53
C ASN A 219 -0.64 12.89 1.43
N VAL A 220 -0.17 12.74 0.19
CA VAL A 220 -0.70 13.48 -0.96
C VAL A 220 -2.18 13.17 -1.12
N VAL A 221 -2.58 11.91 -1.13
CA VAL A 221 -4.00 11.50 -1.23
C VAL A 221 -4.84 12.09 -0.08
N CYS A 222 -4.37 11.99 1.17
CA CYS A 222 -5.06 12.57 2.31
C CYS A 222 -5.24 14.09 2.17
N ASN A 223 -4.19 14.80 1.78
CA ASN A 223 -4.22 16.25 1.62
C ASN A 223 -5.14 16.68 0.47
N GLU A 224 -5.11 15.97 -0.65
CA GLU A 224 -5.94 16.25 -1.82
C GLU A 224 -7.42 15.97 -1.56
N LEU A 225 -7.74 14.97 -0.74
CA LEU A 225 -9.12 14.55 -0.44
C LEU A 225 -9.68 15.17 0.86
N LYS A 226 -8.92 16.01 1.57
CA LYS A 226 -9.27 16.55 2.88
C LYS A 226 -10.63 17.26 2.96
N GLN A 227 -11.06 17.88 1.86
CA GLN A 227 -12.32 18.62 1.77
C GLN A 227 -13.57 17.72 1.66
N PHE A 228 -13.39 16.42 1.41
CA PHE A 228 -14.48 15.47 1.28
C PHE A 228 -14.68 14.69 2.59
N LYS A 229 -15.87 14.14 2.80
CA LYS A 229 -16.12 13.24 3.93
C LYS A 229 -15.30 11.97 3.74
N HIS A 230 -14.28 11.79 4.58
CA HIS A 230 -13.39 10.64 4.54
C HIS A 230 -13.08 10.15 5.95
N LYS A 231 -12.74 8.86 6.06
CA LYS A 231 -12.17 8.27 7.28
C LYS A 231 -10.71 7.95 7.05
N ARG A 232 -9.88 8.20 8.06
CA ARG A 232 -8.46 7.87 8.05
C ARG A 232 -8.17 6.92 9.20
N TYR A 233 -7.44 5.86 8.89
CA TYR A 233 -7.04 4.88 9.88
C TYR A 233 -5.59 4.45 9.70
N PHE A 234 -4.97 4.16 10.83
CA PHE A 234 -3.83 3.25 10.89
C PHE A 234 -4.34 1.82 11.08
N LEU A 235 -3.88 0.92 10.21
CA LEU A 235 -4.19 -0.50 10.29
C LEU A 235 -2.95 -1.27 10.74
N TYR A 236 -3.10 -1.98 11.85
CA TYR A 236 -2.09 -2.88 12.39
C TYR A 236 -2.58 -4.32 12.33
N LYS A 237 -1.64 -5.24 12.22
CA LYS A 237 -1.88 -6.66 12.46
C LYS A 237 -1.31 -7.03 13.83
N ASN A 238 -2.15 -7.57 14.70
CA ASN A 238 -1.70 -8.20 15.92
C ASN A 238 -1.43 -9.67 15.60
N VAL A 239 -0.15 -10.08 15.71
CA VAL A 239 0.28 -11.45 15.42
C VAL A 239 -0.60 -12.40 16.25
N ASP A 240 -1.25 -13.34 15.57
CA ASP A 240 -2.19 -14.34 16.09
C ASP A 240 -3.55 -13.88 16.66
N LYS A 241 -3.81 -12.58 16.80
CA LYS A 241 -5.07 -12.09 17.42
C LYS A 241 -6.01 -11.36 16.46
N GLY A 242 -5.54 -10.84 15.32
CA GLY A 242 -6.40 -10.17 14.33
C GLY A 242 -5.88 -8.80 13.91
N HIS A 243 -6.77 -7.85 13.67
CA HIS A 243 -6.45 -6.51 13.17
C HIS A 243 -6.82 -5.44 14.18
N ILE A 244 -6.04 -4.36 14.24
CA ILE A 244 -6.35 -3.17 15.04
C ILE A 244 -6.50 -1.99 14.08
N LEU A 245 -7.60 -1.27 14.18
CA LEU A 245 -7.89 -0.07 13.41
C LEU A 245 -7.88 1.14 14.35
N ARG A 246 -6.94 2.06 14.15
CA ARG A 246 -6.83 3.29 14.95
C ARG A 246 -7.26 4.49 14.12
N PRO A 247 -8.35 5.20 14.46
CA PRO A 247 -8.71 6.45 13.79
C PRO A 247 -7.59 7.47 13.98
N THR A 248 -7.33 8.27 12.95
CA THR A 248 -6.32 9.33 13.00
C THR A 248 -6.84 10.58 12.29
N ASP A 249 -6.53 11.74 12.84
CA ASP A 249 -6.73 13.02 12.16
C ASP A 249 -5.42 13.66 11.66
N ASP A 250 -4.28 13.10 12.04
CA ASP A 250 -2.98 13.57 11.60
C ASP A 250 -2.49 12.74 10.40
N THR A 251 -2.11 13.46 9.34
CA THR A 251 -1.13 13.02 8.34
C THR A 251 0.28 13.21 8.93
N PRO A 252 1.33 12.69 8.30
CA PRO A 252 2.30 11.67 8.75
C PRO A 252 2.96 11.74 10.14
N TYR A 253 2.61 12.66 11.05
CA TYR A 253 3.25 12.80 12.36
C TYR A 253 3.21 11.50 13.19
N PHE A 254 2.17 10.68 13.03
CA PHE A 254 2.08 9.36 13.66
C PHE A 254 2.93 8.27 12.99
N HIS A 255 3.52 8.46 11.81
CA HIS A 255 4.23 7.37 11.11
C HIS A 255 5.51 6.95 11.82
N HIS A 256 6.36 7.91 12.21
CA HIS A 256 7.61 7.59 12.91
C HIS A 256 7.33 7.04 14.31
N VAL A 257 6.35 7.65 14.95
CA VAL A 257 5.94 7.37 16.31
C VAL A 257 5.24 6.01 16.40
N ALA A 258 4.40 5.64 15.42
CA ALA A 258 3.80 4.31 15.33
C ALA A 258 4.83 3.23 14.99
N ILE A 259 5.81 3.51 14.13
CA ILE A 259 6.93 2.58 13.90
C ILE A 259 7.69 2.38 15.20
N LEU A 260 8.07 3.44 15.90
CA LEU A 260 8.79 3.34 17.17
C LEU A 260 7.99 2.58 18.23
N SER A 261 6.68 2.77 18.28
CA SER A 261 5.79 2.04 19.18
C SER A 261 5.69 0.55 18.80
N GLU A 262 5.65 0.22 17.51
CA GLU A 262 5.74 -1.16 17.02
C GLU A 262 7.09 -1.81 17.36
N LEU A 263 8.19 -1.09 17.15
CA LEU A 263 9.54 -1.57 17.49
C LEU A 263 9.67 -1.82 19.01
N ASN A 264 9.00 -1.02 19.85
CA ASN A 264 8.92 -1.25 21.29
C ASN A 264 8.14 -2.51 21.64
N ARG A 265 6.98 -2.72 21.01
CA ARG A 265 6.20 -3.94 21.20
C ARG A 265 7.00 -5.18 20.81
N VAL A 266 7.70 -5.11 19.68
CA VAL A 266 8.56 -6.17 19.18
C VAL A 266 9.70 -6.46 20.17
N LYS A 267 10.36 -5.40 20.68
CA LYS A 267 11.37 -5.49 21.73
C LYS A 267 10.85 -6.18 22.99
N GLU A 268 9.65 -5.83 23.46
CA GLU A 268 9.01 -6.45 24.64
C GLU A 268 8.62 -7.91 24.40
N SER A 269 8.15 -8.24 23.19
CA SER A 269 7.73 -9.59 22.83
C SER A 269 8.88 -10.56 22.52
N GLY A 270 10.08 -10.04 22.21
CA GLY A 270 11.24 -10.81 21.75
C GLY A 270 11.14 -11.38 20.32
N GLN A 271 10.02 -11.19 19.62
CA GLN A 271 9.80 -11.71 18.26
C GLN A 271 10.43 -10.79 17.20
N ILE A 272 11.76 -10.73 17.16
CA ILE A 272 12.49 -9.83 16.25
C ILE A 272 12.90 -10.55 14.96
N ASN A 273 12.46 -10.01 13.81
CA ASN A 273 12.78 -10.49 12.47
C ASN A 273 13.62 -9.46 11.68
N THR A 274 14.20 -9.88 10.55
CA THR A 274 14.99 -9.04 9.62
C THR A 274 14.36 -7.71 9.25
N TYR A 275 13.06 -7.68 8.97
CA TYR A 275 12.41 -6.44 8.56
C TYR A 275 12.32 -5.39 9.68
N HIS A 276 12.45 -5.75 10.96
CA HIS A 276 12.47 -4.77 12.04
C HIS A 276 13.74 -3.90 12.01
N PHE A 277 14.88 -4.44 11.58
CA PHE A 277 16.09 -3.63 11.35
C PHE A 277 15.90 -2.62 10.21
N ASN A 278 15.16 -2.98 9.16
CA ASN A 278 14.78 -2.04 8.10
C ASN A 278 13.91 -0.91 8.65
N MET A 279 12.92 -1.25 9.48
CA MET A 279 12.04 -0.27 10.12
C MET A 279 12.83 0.68 11.03
N LEU A 280 13.71 0.15 11.88
CA LEU A 280 14.56 0.95 12.77
C LEU A 280 15.48 1.87 11.97
N ARG A 281 16.19 1.34 10.96
CA ARG A 281 17.04 2.16 10.09
C ARG A 281 16.28 3.28 9.39
N SER A 282 15.10 3.00 8.85
CA SER A 282 14.27 4.02 8.20
C SER A 282 13.90 5.15 9.16
N ILE A 283 13.71 4.86 10.46
CA ILE A 283 13.50 5.90 11.47
C ILE A 283 14.76 6.73 11.69
N LEU A 284 15.93 6.10 11.81
CA LEU A 284 17.19 6.81 11.98
C LEU A 284 17.51 7.70 10.77
N GLU A 285 17.30 7.22 9.54
CA GLU A 285 17.54 7.98 8.31
C GLU A 285 16.64 9.23 8.23
N LYS A 286 15.36 9.09 8.55
CA LYS A 286 14.45 10.23 8.54
C LYS A 286 14.73 11.19 9.70
N THR A 287 15.16 10.68 10.85
CA THR A 287 15.59 11.50 11.99
C THR A 287 16.85 12.28 11.64
N SER A 288 17.83 11.63 11.01
CA SER A 288 19.05 12.26 10.49
C SER A 288 18.73 13.38 9.51
N THR A 289 17.83 13.12 8.56
CA THR A 289 17.33 14.12 7.62
C THR A 289 16.67 15.30 8.34
N PHE A 290 15.85 15.05 9.37
CA PHE A 290 15.18 16.10 10.14
C PHE A 290 16.16 17.01 10.89
N PHE A 291 17.25 16.44 11.43
CA PHE A 291 18.29 17.21 12.12
C PHE A 291 19.38 17.77 11.19
N GLY A 292 19.29 17.51 9.88
CA GLY A 292 20.26 17.99 8.89
C GLY A 292 21.61 17.26 8.95
N PHE A 293 21.63 16.03 9.45
CA PHE A 293 22.81 15.18 9.46
C PHE A 293 23.10 14.60 8.07
N THR A 294 24.35 14.23 7.84
CA THR A 294 24.83 13.67 6.57
C THR A 294 24.58 12.17 6.45
N ASP A 295 24.50 11.46 7.58
CA ASP A 295 24.27 10.02 7.62
C ASP A 295 23.39 9.62 8.81
N PHE A 296 22.73 8.46 8.72
CA PHE A 296 21.89 7.94 9.80
C PHE A 296 22.70 7.58 11.06
N SER A 297 23.98 7.24 10.90
CA SER A 297 24.86 6.89 12.02
C SER A 297 25.09 8.07 12.97
N GLU A 298 24.92 9.31 12.50
CA GLU A 298 24.95 10.49 13.37
C GLU A 298 23.83 10.46 14.42
N CYS A 299 22.72 9.76 14.13
CA CYS A 299 21.67 9.55 15.12
C CYS A 299 22.11 8.70 16.30
N ILE A 300 23.09 7.82 16.10
CA ILE A 300 23.65 6.95 17.16
C ILE A 300 25.04 7.38 17.61
N LYS A 301 25.51 8.56 17.17
CA LYS A 301 26.75 9.16 17.65
C LYS A 301 26.68 9.45 19.15
N ASP A 302 27.79 9.27 19.85
CA ASP A 302 27.89 9.45 21.32
C ASP A 302 27.08 8.42 22.12
N ILE A 303 26.76 7.28 21.50
CA ILE A 303 26.18 6.10 22.17
C ILE A 303 27.26 5.03 22.27
N ASP A 304 27.29 4.31 23.40
CA ASP A 304 28.18 3.16 23.56
C ASP A 304 27.99 2.14 22.42
N ASP A 305 29.11 1.71 21.83
CA ASP A 305 29.18 0.80 20.67
C ASP A 305 28.63 1.36 19.33
N GLU A 306 28.70 2.70 19.10
CA GLU A 306 28.25 3.36 17.86
C GLU A 306 28.73 2.68 16.56
N VAL A 307 29.99 2.22 16.52
CA VAL A 307 30.60 1.58 15.36
C VAL A 307 29.95 0.22 15.08
N LEU A 308 29.68 -0.55 16.13
CA LEU A 308 28.99 -1.83 16.03
C LEU A 308 27.55 -1.62 15.58
N TYR A 309 26.84 -0.65 16.16
CA TYR A 309 25.45 -0.35 15.82
C TYR A 309 25.29 0.12 14.38
N SER A 310 26.15 1.04 13.91
CA SER A 310 26.14 1.49 12.52
C SER A 310 26.41 0.33 11.56
N ARG A 311 27.38 -0.53 11.87
CA ARG A 311 27.69 -1.71 11.06
C ARG A 311 26.55 -2.73 11.06
N ALA A 312 25.92 -2.96 12.21
CA ALA A 312 24.79 -3.87 12.35
C ALA A 312 23.57 -3.39 11.56
N LEU A 313 23.20 -2.11 11.69
CA LEU A 313 22.15 -1.50 10.89
C LEU A 313 22.48 -1.62 9.40
N ASN A 314 23.70 -1.31 8.97
CA ASN A 314 24.10 -1.47 7.57
C ASN A 314 23.96 -2.90 7.06
N LEU A 315 24.45 -3.90 7.79
CA LEU A 315 24.44 -5.30 7.36
C LEU A 315 23.05 -5.95 7.42
N LEU A 316 22.31 -5.71 8.51
CA LEU A 316 21.04 -6.37 8.77
C LEU A 316 19.86 -5.70 8.09
N SER A 317 20.02 -4.46 7.61
CA SER A 317 19.00 -3.78 6.81
C SER A 317 19.22 -3.78 5.28
N HIS A 318 20.41 -4.17 4.82
CA HIS A 318 20.72 -4.33 3.40
C HIS A 318 21.02 -5.79 3.01
N GLY A 319 20.86 -6.73 3.93
CA GLY A 319 20.96 -8.15 3.61
C GLY A 319 19.97 -8.51 2.50
N LYS A 320 20.31 -9.48 1.66
CA LYS A 320 19.48 -10.05 0.56
C LYS A 320 18.15 -10.68 1.02
N TYR A 321 17.66 -10.31 2.19
CA TYR A 321 16.43 -10.78 2.78
C TYR A 321 15.27 -9.95 2.22
N SER A 322 14.48 -10.62 1.40
CA SER A 322 13.23 -10.09 0.87
C SER A 322 12.33 -9.62 2.03
N VAL A 323 11.74 -8.43 1.91
CA VAL A 323 10.66 -7.96 2.81
C VAL A 323 9.50 -8.97 2.85
N TYR A 324 9.39 -9.82 1.84
CA TYR A 324 8.35 -10.84 1.68
C TYR A 324 8.64 -12.16 2.42
N GLU A 325 9.87 -12.39 2.92
CA GLU A 325 10.25 -13.57 3.70
C GLU A 325 11.03 -13.17 4.97
N PRO A 326 10.33 -12.73 6.02
CA PRO A 326 10.97 -12.35 7.28
C PRO A 326 11.50 -13.60 7.99
N VAL A 327 12.81 -13.63 8.26
CA VAL A 327 13.46 -14.68 9.04
C VAL A 327 13.60 -14.19 10.48
N GLU A 328 13.24 -15.04 11.44
CA GLU A 328 13.48 -14.78 12.86
C GLU A 328 14.99 -14.67 13.13
N MET A 329 15.38 -13.66 13.89
CA MET A 329 16.79 -13.39 14.19
C MET A 329 17.35 -14.37 15.22
N GLY A 330 18.66 -14.64 15.15
CA GLY A 330 19.38 -15.26 16.26
C GLY A 330 19.44 -14.31 17.47
N GLU A 331 19.59 -14.87 18.67
CA GLU A 331 19.54 -14.13 19.94
C GLU A 331 20.51 -12.93 20.00
N ASP A 332 21.75 -13.09 19.50
CA ASP A 332 22.73 -11.98 19.44
C ASP A 332 22.20 -10.77 18.64
N ASN A 333 21.51 -11.02 17.52
CA ASN A 333 20.93 -9.95 16.70
C ASN A 333 19.69 -9.34 17.36
N LYS A 334 18.92 -10.13 18.14
CA LYS A 334 17.77 -9.64 18.91
C LYS A 334 18.21 -8.70 20.04
N GLU A 335 19.27 -9.07 20.76
CA GLU A 335 19.87 -8.24 21.79
C GLU A 335 20.42 -6.94 21.18
N LEU A 336 21.13 -7.06 20.06
CA LEU A 336 21.69 -5.91 19.35
C LEU A 336 20.60 -4.94 18.88
N PHE A 337 19.49 -5.45 18.31
CA PHE A 337 18.33 -4.65 17.95
C PHE A 337 17.77 -3.87 19.15
N THR A 338 17.60 -4.57 20.27
CA THR A 338 17.04 -4.01 21.51
C THR A 338 17.90 -2.87 22.05
N ARG A 339 19.22 -3.06 22.05
CA ARG A 339 20.19 -2.05 22.47
C ARG A 339 20.18 -0.82 21.57
N ILE A 340 20.16 -1.00 20.25
CA ILE A 340 20.12 0.13 19.30
C ILE A 340 18.83 0.94 19.48
N LEU A 341 17.68 0.26 19.55
CA LEU A 341 16.38 0.92 19.72
C LEU A 341 16.31 1.71 21.03
N GLN A 342 16.75 1.11 22.13
CA GLN A 342 16.76 1.75 23.45
C GLN A 342 17.63 3.00 23.44
N ALA A 343 18.85 2.90 22.93
CA ALA A 343 19.78 4.01 22.94
C ALA A 343 19.31 5.16 22.04
N PHE A 344 18.70 4.84 20.89
CA PHE A 344 18.06 5.83 20.03
C PHE A 344 16.91 6.57 20.75
N GLN A 345 16.06 5.85 21.49
CA GLN A 345 14.94 6.44 22.23
C GLN A 345 15.41 7.30 23.41
N ASP A 346 16.45 6.87 24.13
CA ASP A 346 17.00 7.62 25.26
C ASP A 346 17.60 8.96 24.83
N LYS A 347 18.22 8.99 23.64
CA LYS A 347 18.81 10.19 23.07
C LYS A 347 17.77 11.21 22.61
N TYR A 348 16.73 10.76 21.89
CA TYR A 348 15.77 11.66 21.22
C TYR A 348 14.44 11.84 21.96
N LYS A 349 14.13 10.99 22.95
CA LYS A 349 12.98 11.10 23.87
C LYS A 349 11.65 11.36 23.17
N PHE A 350 11.31 10.52 22.19
CA PHE A 350 10.02 10.60 21.49
C PHE A 350 8.85 10.38 22.45
N GLU A 351 7.82 11.23 22.39
CA GLU A 351 6.53 10.94 23.00
C GLU A 351 5.81 9.86 22.18
N LEU A 352 5.73 8.64 22.72
CA LEU A 352 5.04 7.54 22.08
C LEU A 352 3.58 7.49 22.56
N PRO A 353 2.60 7.37 21.67
CA PRO A 353 1.21 7.21 22.04
C PRO A 353 1.09 5.88 22.77
N GLU A 354 0.24 5.84 23.80
CA GLU A 354 -0.15 4.60 24.43
C GLU A 354 -0.82 3.71 23.38
N LEU A 355 -0.06 2.78 22.80
CA LEU A 355 -0.58 1.58 22.17
C LEU A 355 -0.82 0.59 23.32
N LEU A 356 -1.85 0.85 24.13
CA LEU A 356 -2.19 -0.07 25.21
C LEU A 356 -2.33 -1.47 24.62
N PRO A 357 -1.73 -2.51 25.21
CA PRO A 357 -2.19 -3.85 24.96
C PRO A 357 -3.66 -3.85 25.34
N TYR A 358 -4.52 -4.14 24.37
CA TYR A 358 -5.88 -4.58 24.69
C TYR A 358 -5.71 -5.95 25.35
N GLU A 359 -5.52 -5.94 26.67
CA GLU A 359 -5.91 -7.07 27.49
C GLU A 359 -7.44 -7.10 27.43
N PRO A 360 -8.05 -8.15 26.88
CA PRO A 360 -9.48 -8.33 27.10
C PRO A 360 -9.68 -8.32 28.61
N SER A 361 -10.43 -7.34 29.10
CA SER A 361 -10.95 -7.38 30.46
C SER A 361 -11.67 -8.71 30.59
N ASN A 362 -11.07 -9.65 31.32
CA ASN A 362 -11.79 -10.75 31.94
C ASN A 362 -12.72 -10.10 32.97
N GLU A 363 -13.81 -9.47 32.50
CA GLU A 363 -15.01 -9.40 33.32
C GLU A 363 -15.61 -10.79 33.27
N SER A 364 -15.18 -11.53 34.28
CA SER A 364 -15.69 -12.78 34.79
C SER A 364 -17.20 -12.88 34.62
N GLN A 365 -17.61 -14.05 34.14
CA GLN A 365 -18.84 -14.66 34.59
C GLN A 365 -18.96 -14.54 36.11
N GLU A 366 -19.86 -13.69 36.59
CA GLU A 366 -20.70 -13.91 37.77
C GLU A 366 -22.14 -13.58 37.41
#